data_AF-J9D485-F1
#
_entry.id   AF-J9D485-F1
#
_cell.length_a   1.000
_cell.length_b   1.000
_cell.length_c   1.000
_cell.angle_alpha   90.00
_cell.angle_beta   90.00
_cell.angle_gamma   90.00
#
_symmetry.space_group_name_H-M   'P 1'
#
loop_
_entity.id
_entity.type
_entity.pdbx_description
1 polymer ?
#
loop_
_entity_poly.entity_id
_entity_poly.type
_entity_poly.pdbx_seq_one_letter_code
_entity_poly.pdbx_strand_id
1 'polypeptide(L)'
;MCDSKKTEEKQNTNAPQIERKFGITKDKSEDFSDWYTQVCLKADLIDLYTIRGCYIMKPASMFIWTQIKNFVTTFIEGVNVNEVYFPMLISHENLAKEQSHIDNFEPEVAWITKSGNTNIEPLAVRPTSEAVMYPYFSKWITSHRDLPLKVNQWCNILRWEIKSTVPFIRGREFLWQEGHCAYNSKEECDSEVLNILDLYARVYKDLLAVPVVKGKKVRMRNLVALSTL
;
A
#
# COMPACT_ATOMS: atom_id res chain seq x y z
N MET A 1 24.98 38.99 66.89
CA MET A 1 25.22 39.18 65.44
C MET A 1 25.22 37.82 64.79
N CYS A 2 24.13 37.47 64.09
CA CYS A 2 24.09 36.52 62.97
C CYS A 2 22.68 36.62 62.38
N ASP A 3 22.55 37.50 61.39
CA ASP A 3 21.32 37.76 60.64
C ASP A 3 20.92 36.55 59.80
N SER A 4 19.67 36.11 59.96
CA SER A 4 19.06 35.10 59.11
C SER A 4 18.52 35.75 57.83
N LYS A 5 19.34 35.86 56.78
CA LYS A 5 18.84 36.23 55.45
C LYS A 5 18.14 35.02 54.82
N LYS A 6 16.81 35.03 54.81
CA LYS A 6 15.99 34.21 53.91
C LYS A 6 16.21 34.72 52.49
N THR A 7 16.82 33.89 51.64
CA THR A 7 16.88 34.14 50.20
C THR A 7 15.56 33.64 49.60
N GLU A 8 14.69 34.57 49.18
CA GLU A 8 13.50 34.25 48.39
C GLU A 8 13.94 33.86 46.97
N GLU A 9 13.82 32.58 46.63
CA GLU A 9 13.88 32.13 45.24
C GLU A 9 12.62 32.60 44.50
N LYS A 10 12.76 33.65 43.70
CA LYS A 10 11.75 34.02 42.69
C LYS A 10 11.74 32.95 41.61
N GLN A 11 10.76 32.05 41.66
CA GLN A 11 10.45 31.16 40.54
C GLN A 11 10.02 32.01 39.34
N ASN A 12 10.89 32.04 38.34
CA ASN A 12 10.64 32.71 37.07
C ASN A 12 9.78 31.79 36.19
N THR A 13 8.47 31.83 36.35
CA THR A 13 7.51 31.03 35.57
C THR A 13 7.25 31.64 34.19
N ASN A 14 8.26 31.61 33.32
CA ASN A 14 8.11 31.88 31.89
C ASN A 14 8.51 30.65 31.06
N ALA A 15 7.94 29.49 31.39
CA ALA A 15 7.88 28.39 30.44
C ALA A 15 6.80 28.73 29.40
N PRO A 16 7.10 28.71 28.08
CA PRO A 16 6.08 28.90 27.07
C PRO A 16 5.01 27.82 27.27
N GLN A 17 3.79 28.24 27.61
CA GLN A 17 2.64 27.35 27.64
C GLN A 17 2.47 26.80 26.23
N ILE A 18 2.87 25.56 26.01
CA ILE A 18 2.55 24.82 24.79
C ILE A 18 1.03 24.66 24.83
N GLU A 19 0.34 25.54 24.12
CA GLU A 19 -1.11 25.50 23.96
C GLU A 19 -1.44 24.15 23.30
N ARG A 20 -1.89 23.18 24.11
CA ARG A 20 -2.37 21.89 23.63
C ARG A 20 -3.66 22.17 22.87
N LYS A 21 -3.56 22.47 21.58
CA LYS A 21 -4.71 22.66 20.70
C LYS A 21 -5.41 21.31 20.52
N PHE A 22 -6.40 21.05 21.38
CA PHE A 22 -7.35 19.96 21.25
C PHE A 22 -8.24 20.20 20.02
N GLY A 23 -8.52 19.14 19.25
CA GLY A 23 -9.33 19.23 18.02
C GLY A 23 -8.54 19.59 16.76
N ILE A 24 -9.19 19.57 15.60
CA ILE A 24 -8.57 19.86 14.29
C ILE A 24 -8.46 21.37 14.12
N THR A 25 -7.30 21.89 13.73
CA THR A 25 -7.03 23.35 13.67
C THR A 25 -7.08 23.94 12.27
N LYS A 26 -7.13 23.12 11.22
CA LYS A 26 -7.24 23.55 9.84
C LYS A 26 -8.61 23.25 9.29
N ASP A 27 -9.10 24.12 8.43
CA ASP A 27 -10.30 23.83 7.65
C ASP A 27 -9.97 22.92 6.47
N LYS A 28 -10.87 21.97 6.17
CA LYS A 28 -10.71 21.00 5.08
C LYS A 28 -10.62 21.68 3.71
N SER A 29 -11.34 22.79 3.51
CA SER A 29 -11.41 23.53 2.24
C SER A 29 -10.22 24.46 2.04
N GLU A 30 -9.58 24.92 3.13
CA GLU A 30 -8.42 25.81 3.08
C GLU A 30 -7.10 25.05 2.92
N ASP A 31 -6.87 24.02 3.74
CA ASP A 31 -5.65 23.21 3.74
C ASP A 31 -5.99 21.74 3.96
N PHE A 32 -6.39 21.07 2.87
CA PHE A 32 -6.76 19.65 2.91
C PHE A 32 -5.63 18.75 3.43
N SER A 33 -4.37 19.06 3.11
CA SER A 33 -3.23 18.20 3.45
C SER A 33 -2.98 18.20 4.95
N ASP A 34 -2.93 19.38 5.58
CA ASP A 34 -2.74 19.48 7.02
C ASP A 34 -4.00 19.04 7.78
N TRP A 35 -5.20 19.41 7.30
CA TRP A 35 -6.45 18.91 7.86
C TRP A 35 -6.50 17.38 7.91
N TYR A 36 -6.20 16.70 6.79
CA TYR A 36 -6.26 15.25 6.70
C TYR A 36 -5.22 14.57 7.61
N THR A 37 -3.99 15.11 7.63
CA THR A 37 -2.93 14.61 8.50
C THR A 37 -3.31 14.74 9.98
N GLN A 38 -3.88 15.88 10.36
CA GLN A 38 -4.38 16.09 11.72
C GLN A 38 -5.52 15.13 12.08
N VAL A 39 -6.46 14.88 11.17
CA VAL A 39 -7.54 13.90 11.39
C VAL A 39 -6.95 12.52 11.64
N CYS A 40 -6.04 12.03 10.80
CA CYS A 40 -5.45 10.70 10.98
C CYS A 40 -4.69 10.56 12.31
N LEU A 41 -3.93 11.59 12.72
CA LEU A 41 -3.17 11.58 13.97
C LEU A 41 -4.07 11.71 15.20
N LYS A 42 -4.98 12.68 15.19
CA LYS A 42 -5.83 12.99 16.37
C LYS A 42 -6.96 11.97 16.56
N ALA A 43 -7.33 11.22 15.53
CA ALA A 43 -8.24 10.07 15.62
C ALA A 43 -7.52 8.76 15.98
N ASP A 44 -6.22 8.81 16.31
CA ASP A 44 -5.42 7.65 16.69
C ASP A 44 -5.37 6.54 15.61
N LEU A 45 -5.44 6.93 14.34
CA LEU A 45 -5.38 5.99 13.21
C LEU A 45 -3.94 5.64 12.83
N ILE A 46 -3.03 6.61 12.93
CA ILE A 46 -1.63 6.45 12.54
C ILE A 46 -0.68 7.11 13.53
N ASP A 47 0.59 6.72 13.47
CA ASP A 47 1.73 7.52 13.92
C ASP A 47 2.67 7.77 12.73
N LEU A 48 3.25 8.97 12.63
CA LEU A 48 4.26 9.25 11.60
C LEU A 48 5.55 8.50 11.92
N TYR A 49 6.11 7.81 10.92
CA TYR A 49 7.37 7.11 11.08
C TYR A 49 8.57 8.02 10.77
N THR A 50 9.74 7.65 11.26
CA THR A 50 10.98 8.41 11.05
C THR A 50 11.39 8.47 9.57
N ILE A 51 11.00 7.47 8.79
CA ILE A 51 11.19 7.45 7.33
C ILE A 51 10.00 8.16 6.68
N ARG A 52 10.28 9.28 5.99
CA ARG A 52 9.26 10.04 5.26
C ARG A 52 8.54 9.14 4.25
N GLY A 53 7.20 9.18 4.28
CA GLY A 53 6.36 8.36 3.41
C GLY A 53 5.99 6.99 3.98
N CYS A 54 6.55 6.63 5.14
CA CYS A 54 6.13 5.49 5.94
C CYS A 54 5.36 6.00 7.17
N TYR A 55 4.39 5.22 7.62
CA TYR A 55 3.59 5.51 8.81
C TYR A 55 3.18 4.20 9.47
N ILE A 56 2.95 4.26 10.79
CA ILE A 56 2.49 3.11 11.57
C ILE A 56 0.96 3.10 11.49
N MET A 57 0.37 1.97 11.09
CA MET A 57 -1.07 1.75 11.19
C MET A 57 -1.41 1.26 12.60
N LYS A 58 -2.11 2.09 13.38
CA LYS A 58 -2.53 1.81 14.76
C LYS A 58 -3.74 0.86 14.79
N PRO A 59 -4.13 0.31 15.95
CA PRO A 59 -5.21 -0.68 16.05
C PRO A 59 -6.52 -0.27 15.35
N ALA A 60 -6.92 1.01 15.42
CA ALA A 60 -8.13 1.50 14.78
C ALA A 60 -8.06 1.44 13.25
N SER A 61 -6.93 1.82 12.63
CA SER A 61 -6.78 1.71 11.18
C SER A 61 -6.56 0.27 10.73
N MET A 62 -5.86 -0.55 11.51
CA MET A 62 -5.73 -1.98 11.27
C MET A 62 -7.08 -2.70 11.35
N PHE A 63 -7.97 -2.30 12.26
CA PHE A 63 -9.33 -2.83 12.31
C PHE A 63 -10.08 -2.59 11.00
N ILE A 64 -10.04 -1.36 10.47
CA ILE A 64 -10.66 -1.02 9.17
C ILE A 64 -10.07 -1.89 8.07
N TRP A 65 -8.74 -2.02 8.02
CA TRP A 65 -8.06 -2.89 7.05
C TRP A 65 -8.51 -4.34 7.16
N THR A 66 -8.63 -4.89 8.38
CA THR A 66 -9.12 -6.25 8.60
C THR A 66 -10.56 -6.43 8.12
N GLN A 67 -11.44 -5.44 8.29
CA GLN A 67 -12.81 -5.52 7.76
C GLN A 67 -12.82 -5.55 6.22
N ILE A 68 -12.01 -4.71 5.57
CA ILE A 68 -11.84 -4.73 4.11
C ILE A 68 -11.31 -6.08 3.65
N LYS A 69 -10.24 -6.57 4.31
CA LYS A 69 -9.63 -7.87 4.02
C LYS A 69 -10.66 -8.99 4.11
N ASN A 70 -11.40 -9.08 5.21
CA ASN A 70 -12.41 -10.13 5.40
C ASN A 70 -13.50 -10.08 4.33
N PHE A 71 -14.01 -8.88 4.00
CA PHE A 71 -15.04 -8.72 2.97
C PHE A 71 -14.56 -9.20 1.59
N VAL A 72 -13.33 -8.83 1.21
CA VAL A 72 -12.71 -9.26 -0.06
C VAL A 72 -12.43 -10.76 -0.03
N THR A 73 -11.80 -11.27 1.04
CA THR A 73 -11.47 -12.68 1.22
C THR A 73 -12.71 -13.57 1.07
N THR A 74 -13.81 -13.25 1.75
CA THR A 74 -15.06 -14.02 1.63
C THR A 74 -15.58 -14.07 0.20
N PHE A 75 -15.48 -12.97 -0.56
CA PHE A 75 -15.90 -12.97 -1.96
C PHE A 75 -14.99 -13.83 -2.83
N ILE A 76 -13.67 -13.64 -2.75
CA ILE A 76 -12.72 -14.31 -3.64
C ILE A 76 -12.66 -15.82 -3.38
N GLU A 77 -12.83 -16.25 -2.13
CA GLU A 77 -13.00 -17.67 -1.77
C GLU A 77 -14.26 -18.25 -2.42
N GLY A 78 -15.36 -17.50 -2.43
CA GLY A 78 -16.62 -17.90 -3.08
C GLY A 78 -16.51 -18.05 -4.61
N VAL A 79 -15.49 -17.48 -5.24
CA VAL A 79 -15.19 -17.64 -6.67
C VAL A 79 -13.93 -18.46 -6.94
N ASN A 80 -13.54 -19.33 -5.99
CA ASN A 80 -12.44 -20.28 -6.09
C ASN A 80 -11.05 -19.65 -6.35
N VAL A 81 -10.80 -18.46 -5.80
CA VAL A 81 -9.45 -17.88 -5.77
C VAL A 81 -8.72 -18.41 -4.55
N ASN A 82 -7.52 -18.98 -4.76
CA ASN A 82 -6.72 -19.56 -3.68
C ASN A 82 -5.69 -18.55 -3.15
N GLU A 83 -5.52 -18.49 -1.84
CA GLU A 83 -4.49 -17.65 -1.24
C GLU A 83 -3.09 -18.28 -1.41
N VAL A 84 -2.12 -17.47 -1.80
CA VAL A 84 -0.71 -17.82 -1.95
C VAL A 84 0.16 -16.76 -1.29
N TYR A 85 1.44 -17.07 -1.08
CA TYR A 85 2.43 -16.09 -0.65
C TYR A 85 3.70 -16.26 -1.46
N PHE A 86 4.02 -15.27 -2.29
CA PHE A 86 5.30 -15.20 -2.97
C PHE A 86 6.31 -14.37 -2.16
N PRO A 87 7.61 -14.66 -2.28
CA PRO A 87 8.66 -13.89 -1.62
C PRO A 87 8.69 -12.41 -2.02
N MET A 88 9.16 -11.55 -1.11
CA MET A 88 9.25 -10.11 -1.32
C MET A 88 10.40 -9.68 -2.24
N LEU A 89 11.46 -10.49 -2.32
CA LEU A 89 12.68 -10.15 -3.03
C LEU A 89 12.64 -10.67 -4.46
N ILE A 90 13.01 -9.80 -5.40
CA ILE A 90 13.07 -10.09 -6.84
C ILE A 90 14.53 -10.00 -7.26
N SER A 91 15.04 -11.01 -7.98
CA SER A 91 16.37 -10.92 -8.57
C SER A 91 16.39 -9.85 -9.67
N HIS A 92 17.54 -9.21 -9.85
CA HIS A 92 17.74 -8.26 -10.95
C HIS A 92 17.40 -8.88 -12.31
N GLU A 93 17.79 -10.14 -12.54
CA GLU A 93 17.50 -10.86 -13.79
C GLU A 93 15.99 -11.02 -14.05
N ASN A 94 15.20 -11.39 -13.04
CA ASN A 94 13.76 -11.57 -13.21
C ASN A 94 13.05 -10.23 -13.45
N LEU A 95 13.48 -9.17 -12.76
CA LEU A 95 12.93 -7.84 -12.97
C LEU A 95 13.25 -7.29 -14.37
N ALA A 96 14.47 -7.52 -14.86
CA ALA A 96 14.92 -7.08 -16.17
C ALA A 96 14.16 -7.74 -17.34
N LYS A 97 13.68 -8.98 -17.16
CA LYS A 97 12.85 -9.67 -18.17
C LYS A 97 11.51 -8.97 -18.39
N GLU A 98 10.91 -8.45 -17.33
CA GLU A 98 9.65 -7.69 -17.40
C GLU A 98 9.85 -6.25 -17.85
N GLN A 99 11.07 -5.72 -17.78
CA GLN A 99 11.37 -4.32 -18.06
C GLN A 99 11.11 -3.92 -19.52
N SER A 100 11.17 -4.87 -20.46
CA SER A 100 10.77 -4.65 -21.86
C SER A 100 9.28 -4.29 -22.05
N HIS A 101 8.45 -4.54 -21.03
CA HIS A 101 7.04 -4.21 -21.02
C HIS A 101 6.70 -3.00 -20.15
N ILE A 102 7.67 -2.36 -19.47
CA ILE A 102 7.38 -1.32 -18.47
C ILE A 102 8.24 -0.07 -18.70
N ASP A 103 7.88 0.73 -19.69
CA ASP A 103 8.35 2.10 -19.83
C ASP A 103 7.98 2.89 -18.56
N ASN A 104 8.98 3.28 -17.74
CA ASN A 104 8.89 4.08 -16.50
C ASN A 104 8.84 3.34 -15.14
N PHE A 105 9.26 2.08 -15.03
CA PHE A 105 9.28 1.41 -13.72
C PHE A 105 10.47 1.77 -12.81
N GLU A 106 11.61 2.09 -13.40
CA GLU A 106 12.88 2.19 -12.65
C GLU A 106 12.91 3.16 -11.47
N PRO A 107 12.33 4.38 -11.50
CA PRO A 107 12.58 5.36 -10.44
C PRO A 107 11.93 5.00 -9.09
N GLU A 108 11.00 4.03 -9.05
CA GLU A 108 10.28 3.65 -7.83
C GLU A 108 10.78 2.33 -7.20
N VAL A 109 11.75 1.65 -7.80
CA VAL A 109 12.25 0.36 -7.29
C VAL A 109 13.31 0.56 -6.21
N ALA A 110 13.12 -0.04 -5.03
CA ALA A 110 14.15 -0.08 -3.99
C ALA A 110 15.01 -1.33 -4.12
N TRP A 111 16.33 -1.14 -3.97
CA TRP A 111 17.32 -2.20 -4.11
C TRP A 111 18.05 -2.48 -2.80
N ILE A 112 18.27 -3.77 -2.52
CA ILE A 112 19.14 -4.27 -1.47
C ILE A 112 20.44 -4.72 -2.14
N THR A 113 21.55 -4.05 -1.82
CA THR A 113 22.88 -4.32 -2.39
C THR A 113 23.91 -4.75 -1.36
N LYS A 114 23.54 -4.74 -0.07
CA LYS A 114 24.40 -5.15 1.05
C LYS A 114 23.64 -5.98 2.05
N SER A 115 24.31 -6.99 2.61
CA SER A 115 23.90 -7.73 3.79
C SER A 115 24.95 -7.56 4.88
N GLY A 116 24.60 -6.83 5.94
CA GLY A 116 25.58 -6.31 6.90
C GLY A 116 26.64 -5.46 6.20
N ASN A 117 27.90 -5.88 6.27
CA ASN A 117 29.03 -5.21 5.61
C ASN A 117 29.44 -5.84 4.27
N THR A 118 28.75 -6.89 3.82
CA THR A 118 29.09 -7.63 2.61
C THR A 118 28.24 -7.13 1.44
N ASN A 119 28.88 -6.80 0.32
CA ASN A 119 28.17 -6.53 -0.93
C ASN A 119 27.55 -7.82 -1.45
N ILE A 120 26.30 -7.74 -1.90
CA ILE A 120 25.57 -8.86 -2.49
C ILE A 120 25.07 -8.48 -3.89
N GLU A 121 24.70 -9.50 -4.67
CA GLU A 121 23.96 -9.28 -5.91
C GLU A 121 22.69 -8.46 -5.64
N PRO A 122 22.40 -7.41 -6.43
CA PRO A 122 21.24 -6.56 -6.19
C PRO A 122 19.93 -7.34 -6.21
N LEU A 123 19.17 -7.20 -5.12
CA LEU A 123 17.81 -7.73 -4.99
C LEU A 123 16.83 -6.57 -4.88
N ALA A 124 15.82 -6.54 -5.73
CA ALA A 124 14.75 -5.55 -5.65
C ALA A 124 13.72 -5.97 -4.59
N VAL A 125 13.20 -5.00 -3.84
CA VAL A 125 12.01 -5.19 -3.00
C VAL A 125 10.79 -5.04 -3.90
N ARG A 126 9.83 -5.98 -3.83
CA ARG A 126 8.68 -5.99 -4.73
C ARG A 126 7.91 -4.66 -4.75
N PRO A 127 7.79 -4.01 -5.93
CA PRO A 127 6.82 -2.95 -6.18
C PRO A 127 5.46 -3.51 -6.69
N THR A 128 5.50 -4.76 -7.17
CA THR A 128 4.41 -5.63 -7.65
C THR A 128 4.99 -7.04 -7.88
N SER A 129 4.17 -8.09 -8.00
CA SER A 129 4.67 -9.48 -7.97
C SER A 129 4.70 -10.22 -9.32
N GLU A 130 4.35 -9.60 -10.44
CA GLU A 130 4.33 -10.22 -11.78
C GLU A 130 5.67 -10.90 -12.12
N ALA A 131 6.79 -10.19 -11.97
CA ALA A 131 8.15 -10.70 -12.21
C ALA A 131 8.54 -11.89 -11.29
N VAL A 132 7.86 -12.04 -10.16
CA VAL A 132 8.06 -13.15 -9.21
C VAL A 132 7.11 -14.31 -9.51
N MET A 133 5.85 -14.02 -9.87
CA MET A 133 4.79 -15.01 -9.99
C MET A 133 4.79 -15.72 -11.34
N TYR A 134 4.93 -14.98 -12.44
CA TYR A 134 4.74 -15.53 -13.79
C TYR A 134 5.76 -16.59 -14.20
N PRO A 135 7.04 -16.52 -13.78
CA PRO A 135 7.98 -17.63 -13.99
C PRO A 135 7.60 -18.94 -13.28
N TYR A 136 6.73 -18.89 -12.27
CA TYR A 136 6.20 -20.08 -11.60
C TYR A 136 4.86 -20.50 -12.17
N PHE A 137 4.03 -19.57 -12.64
CA PHE A 137 2.80 -19.90 -13.37
C PHE A 137 3.13 -20.76 -14.59
N SER A 138 4.20 -20.43 -15.33
CA SER A 138 4.67 -21.24 -16.47
C SER A 138 5.15 -22.64 -16.10
N LYS A 139 5.51 -22.87 -14.83
CA LYS A 139 5.84 -24.21 -14.31
C LYS A 139 4.62 -24.98 -13.82
N TRP A 140 3.63 -24.27 -13.29
CA TRP A 140 2.40 -24.87 -12.76
C TRP A 140 1.39 -25.20 -13.86
N ILE A 141 1.35 -24.38 -14.92
CA ILE A 141 0.43 -24.54 -16.04
C ILE A 141 1.18 -25.29 -17.15
N THR A 142 0.94 -26.59 -17.23
CA THR A 142 1.54 -27.49 -18.24
C THR A 142 0.52 -27.98 -19.26
N SER A 143 -0.77 -27.91 -18.92
CA SER A 143 -1.89 -28.32 -19.76
C SER A 143 -3.09 -27.40 -19.57
N HIS A 144 -4.05 -27.45 -20.50
CA HIS A 144 -5.35 -26.76 -20.38
C HIS A 144 -6.14 -27.17 -19.13
N ARG A 145 -5.83 -28.35 -18.55
CA ARG A 145 -6.47 -28.85 -17.32
C ARG A 145 -6.02 -28.11 -16.06
N ASP A 146 -4.90 -27.41 -16.12
CA ASP A 146 -4.37 -26.61 -15.01
C ASP A 146 -5.01 -25.21 -14.97
N LEU A 147 -5.88 -24.91 -15.94
CA LEU A 147 -6.63 -23.66 -16.04
C LEU A 147 -8.10 -23.86 -15.61
N PRO A 148 -8.73 -22.84 -15.00
CA PRO A 148 -8.14 -21.55 -14.67
C PRO A 148 -7.27 -21.60 -13.41
N LEU A 149 -6.11 -20.96 -13.46
CA LEU A 149 -5.32 -20.68 -12.27
C LEU A 149 -5.80 -19.35 -11.69
N LYS A 150 -6.27 -19.35 -10.44
CA LYS A 150 -6.75 -18.16 -9.73
C LYS A 150 -6.08 -18.07 -8.37
N VAL A 151 -5.21 -17.10 -8.19
CA VAL A 151 -4.48 -16.93 -6.93
C VAL A 151 -4.51 -15.49 -6.43
N ASN A 152 -4.39 -15.34 -5.12
CA ASN A 152 -4.42 -14.05 -4.43
C ASN A 152 -3.33 -14.01 -3.36
N GLN A 153 -2.73 -12.84 -3.11
CA GLN A 153 -1.92 -12.63 -1.92
C GLN A 153 -2.22 -11.30 -1.24
N TRP A 154 -2.19 -11.32 0.09
CA TRP A 154 -2.18 -10.13 0.93
C TRP A 154 -0.74 -9.89 1.40
N CYS A 155 -0.16 -8.76 1.04
CA CYS A 155 1.21 -8.44 1.41
C CYS A 155 1.44 -6.93 1.51
N ASN A 156 2.62 -6.55 2.00
CA ASN A 156 3.14 -5.20 1.86
C ASN A 156 3.86 -5.04 0.51
N ILE A 157 3.82 -3.82 -0.01
CA ILE A 157 4.56 -3.38 -1.18
C ILE A 157 5.37 -2.16 -0.84
N LEU A 158 6.52 -2.04 -1.49
CA LEU A 158 7.35 -0.85 -1.42
C LEU A 158 7.49 -0.23 -2.81
N ARG A 159 7.06 1.02 -2.94
CA ARG A 159 7.34 1.91 -4.08
C ARG A 159 8.02 3.16 -3.57
N TRP A 160 9.22 3.44 -4.05
CA TRP A 160 10.02 4.58 -3.60
C TRP A 160 9.51 5.90 -4.20
N GLU A 161 8.29 6.28 -3.80
CA GLU A 161 7.63 7.49 -4.27
C GLU A 161 8.45 8.74 -3.95
N ILE A 162 8.66 9.55 -4.99
CA ILE A 162 9.46 10.77 -4.99
C ILE A 162 8.57 11.99 -4.72
N LYS A 163 7.29 11.90 -5.08
CA LYS A 163 6.29 12.97 -4.85
C LYS A 163 5.91 13.08 -3.38
N SER A 164 5.13 14.12 -3.08
CA SER A 164 4.53 14.30 -1.76
C SER A 164 3.69 13.08 -1.37
N THR A 165 3.90 12.61 -0.14
CA THR A 165 3.19 11.48 0.44
C THR A 165 2.05 11.97 1.32
N VAL A 166 0.96 11.20 1.33
CA VAL A 166 -0.23 11.44 2.13
C VAL A 166 -0.65 10.08 2.71
N PRO A 167 -0.76 9.93 4.05
CA PRO A 167 -1.10 8.64 4.66
C PRO A 167 -2.34 7.98 4.04
N PHE A 168 -2.33 6.65 3.88
CA PHE A 168 -3.35 5.83 3.20
C PHE A 168 -3.54 6.09 1.69
N ILE A 169 -3.35 7.32 1.20
CA ILE A 169 -3.60 7.69 -0.20
C ILE A 169 -2.35 7.46 -1.06
N ARG A 170 -1.18 7.85 -0.55
CA ARG A 170 0.11 7.74 -1.25
C ARG A 170 1.25 7.64 -0.23
N GLY A 171 1.67 6.41 0.06
CA GLY A 171 2.83 6.10 0.90
C GLY A 171 3.92 5.39 0.12
N ARG A 172 5.08 5.18 0.76
CA ARG A 172 6.18 4.38 0.20
C ARG A 172 6.01 2.90 0.45
N GLU A 173 5.51 2.56 1.64
CA GLU A 173 5.12 1.20 2.00
C GLU A 173 3.62 1.19 2.29
N PHE A 174 2.91 0.21 1.76
CA PHE A 174 1.48 0.03 2.02
C PHE A 174 1.08 -1.44 1.94
N LEU A 175 0.02 -1.78 2.67
CA LEU A 175 -0.62 -3.09 2.60
C LEU A 175 -1.58 -3.12 1.42
N TRP A 176 -1.62 -4.24 0.70
CA TRP A 176 -2.53 -4.41 -0.41
C TRP A 176 -2.97 -5.86 -0.61
N GLN A 177 -3.86 -6.04 -1.57
CA GLN A 177 -4.20 -7.31 -2.15
C GLN A 177 -3.82 -7.26 -3.63
N GLU A 178 -3.17 -8.31 -4.12
CA GLU A 178 -2.95 -8.53 -5.55
C GLU A 178 -3.44 -9.92 -5.95
N GLY A 179 -4.28 -9.95 -6.98
CA GLY A 179 -4.89 -11.16 -7.53
C GLY A 179 -4.38 -11.38 -8.93
N HIS A 180 -3.92 -12.59 -9.21
CA HIS A 180 -3.40 -12.97 -10.52
C HIS A 180 -4.13 -14.23 -10.99
N CYS A 181 -4.56 -14.19 -12.25
CA CYS A 181 -5.28 -15.29 -12.85
C CYS A 181 -4.79 -15.57 -14.26
N ALA A 182 -4.90 -16.84 -14.67
CA ALA A 182 -4.67 -17.28 -16.03
C ALA A 182 -5.87 -18.11 -16.46
N TYR A 183 -6.40 -17.79 -17.65
CA TYR A 183 -7.57 -18.44 -18.24
C TYR A 183 -7.23 -19.00 -19.62
N ASN A 184 -8.00 -19.98 -20.08
CA ASN A 184 -7.85 -20.55 -21.41
C ASN A 184 -8.48 -19.66 -22.50
N SER A 185 -9.55 -18.94 -22.16
CA SER A 185 -10.25 -18.02 -23.08
C SER A 185 -10.20 -16.58 -22.60
N LYS A 186 -10.25 -15.65 -23.57
CA LYS A 186 -10.28 -14.21 -23.28
C LYS A 186 -11.60 -13.82 -22.62
N GLU A 187 -12.69 -14.44 -23.03
CA GLU A 187 -14.05 -14.18 -22.56
C GLU A 187 -14.19 -14.47 -21.06
N GLU A 188 -13.62 -15.57 -20.58
CA GLU A 188 -13.56 -15.90 -19.15
C GLU A 188 -12.72 -14.88 -18.38
N CYS A 189 -11.56 -14.49 -18.93
CA CYS A 189 -10.68 -13.49 -18.32
C CYS A 189 -11.37 -12.13 -18.19
N ASP A 190 -12.03 -11.66 -19.26
CA ASP A 190 -12.76 -10.39 -19.28
C ASP A 190 -13.92 -10.40 -18.25
N SER A 191 -14.61 -11.53 -18.12
CA SER A 191 -15.68 -11.71 -17.13
C SER A 191 -15.14 -11.62 -15.70
N GLU A 192 -14.01 -12.27 -15.41
CA GLU A 192 -13.34 -12.17 -14.10
C GLU A 192 -12.92 -10.73 -13.78
N VAL A 193 -12.35 -10.01 -14.75
CA VAL A 193 -11.95 -8.60 -14.58
C VAL A 193 -13.14 -7.74 -14.15
N LEU A 194 -14.30 -7.92 -14.79
CA LEU A 194 -15.50 -7.17 -14.44
C LEU A 194 -16.09 -7.60 -13.09
N ASN A 195 -16.06 -8.88 -12.76
CA ASN A 195 -16.50 -9.40 -11.46
C ASN A 195 -15.67 -8.82 -10.31
N ILE A 196 -14.34 -8.75 -10.47
CA ILE A 196 -13.44 -8.17 -9.48
C ILE A 196 -13.59 -6.64 -9.43
N LEU A 197 -13.81 -5.96 -10.57
CA LEU A 197 -14.12 -4.54 -10.58
C LEU A 197 -15.41 -4.22 -9.80
N ASP A 198 -16.42 -5.09 -9.92
CA ASP A 198 -17.67 -4.99 -9.17
C ASP A 198 -17.47 -5.27 -7.68
N LEU A 199 -16.64 -6.25 -7.32
CA LEU A 199 -16.21 -6.45 -5.94
C LEU A 199 -15.58 -5.18 -5.35
N TYR A 200 -14.62 -4.57 -6.06
CA TYR A 200 -14.01 -3.33 -5.59
C TYR A 200 -15.02 -2.20 -5.47
N ALA A 201 -15.98 -2.09 -6.41
CA ALA A 201 -17.06 -1.11 -6.27
C ALA A 201 -17.92 -1.35 -5.02
N ARG A 202 -18.19 -2.61 -4.66
CA ARG A 202 -18.92 -3.00 -3.44
C ARG A 202 -18.13 -2.75 -2.18
N VAL A 203 -16.81 -2.97 -2.16
CA VAL A 203 -15.95 -2.59 -1.03
C VAL A 203 -16.12 -1.10 -0.73
N TYR A 204 -16.03 -0.24 -1.74
CA TYR A 204 -16.19 1.19 -1.52
C TYR A 204 -17.63 1.57 -1.16
N LYS A 205 -18.63 1.11 -1.93
CA LYS A 205 -20.02 1.54 -1.78
C LYS A 205 -20.72 0.92 -0.58
N ASP A 206 -20.62 -0.40 -0.42
CA ASP A 206 -21.42 -1.16 0.54
C ASP A 206 -20.72 -1.23 1.92
N LEU A 207 -19.39 -1.36 1.93
CA LEU A 207 -18.62 -1.46 3.18
C LEU A 207 -18.13 -0.08 3.67
N LEU A 208 -17.60 0.77 2.77
CA LEU A 208 -16.99 2.06 3.15
C LEU A 208 -17.92 3.27 2.95
N ALA A 209 -19.11 3.08 2.38
CA ALA A 209 -20.08 4.14 2.06
C ALA A 209 -19.51 5.26 1.15
N VAL A 210 -18.58 4.92 0.26
CA VAL A 210 -17.96 5.84 -0.71
C VAL A 210 -18.47 5.51 -2.12
N PRO A 211 -19.15 6.45 -2.81
CA PRO A 211 -19.57 6.23 -4.19
C PRO A 211 -18.35 6.22 -5.13
N VAL A 212 -18.35 5.29 -6.08
CA VAL A 212 -17.29 5.17 -7.10
C VAL A 212 -17.90 5.06 -8.49
N VAL A 213 -17.14 5.50 -9.50
CA VAL A 213 -17.50 5.38 -10.90
C VAL A 213 -16.64 4.30 -11.53
N LYS A 214 -17.27 3.20 -11.97
CA LYS A 214 -16.60 2.16 -12.76
C LYS A 214 -16.24 2.71 -14.13
N GLY A 215 -15.04 2.41 -14.63
CA GLY A 215 -14.59 2.89 -15.93
C GLY A 215 -13.35 2.19 -16.46
N LYS A 216 -13.16 2.30 -17.78
CA LYS A 216 -11.96 1.81 -18.48
C LYS A 216 -10.94 2.95 -18.59
N LYS A 217 -9.67 2.67 -18.25
CA LYS A 217 -8.60 3.65 -18.38
C LYS A 217 -8.27 3.88 -19.87
N VAL A 218 -7.97 5.13 -20.24
CA VAL A 218 -7.54 5.48 -21.61
C VAL A 218 -6.04 5.23 -21.74
N ARG A 219 -5.61 4.74 -22.92
CA ARG A 219 -4.26 4.23 -23.21
C ARG A 219 -3.09 5.09 -22.71
N MET A 220 -3.19 6.42 -22.76
CA MET A 220 -2.16 7.36 -22.27
C MET A 220 -1.91 7.26 -20.75
N ARG A 221 -2.83 6.67 -19.98
CA ARG A 221 -2.70 6.50 -18.53
C ARG A 221 -2.65 5.04 -18.11
N ASN A 222 -2.64 4.06 -19.03
CA ASN A 222 -2.61 2.64 -18.65
C ASN A 222 -1.42 2.35 -17.72
N LEU A 223 -1.61 1.47 -16.73
CA LEU A 223 -0.48 0.88 -16.03
C LEU A 223 0.30 0.08 -17.08
N VAL A 224 1.60 0.32 -17.18
CA VAL A 224 2.41 -0.35 -18.21
C VAL A 224 2.53 -1.86 -17.92
N ALA A 225 2.25 -2.29 -16.68
CA ALA A 225 2.14 -3.70 -16.27
C ALA A 225 0.75 -4.35 -16.50
N LEU A 226 -0.31 -3.59 -16.85
CA LEU A 226 -1.60 -4.18 -17.25
C LEU A 226 -1.59 -4.42 -18.77
N SER A 227 -1.02 -5.54 -19.18
CA SER A 227 -1.15 -6.08 -20.54
C SER A 227 -2.54 -6.68 -20.77
N THR A 228 -3.62 -5.95 -20.50
CA THR A 228 -4.95 -6.27 -21.05
C THR A 228 -5.92 -5.12 -20.84
N LEU A 229 -5.92 -4.16 -21.78
CA LEU A 229 -7.05 -3.30 -22.14
C LEU A 229 -6.82 -2.60 -23.49
#